data_AF-A0A345YLD4-F1
#
_entry.id   AF-A0A345YLD4-F1
#
_cell.length_a   1.000
_cell.length_b   1.000
_cell.length_c   1.000
_cell.angle_alpha   90.00
_cell.angle_beta   90.00
_cell.angle_gamma   90.00
#
_symmetry.space_group_name_H-M   'P 1'
#
loop_
_entity.id
_entity.type
_entity.pdbx_description
1 polymer ?
#
loop_
_entity_poly.entity_id
_entity_poly.type
_entity_poly.pdbx_seq_one_letter_code
_entity_poly.pdbx_strand_id
1 'polypeptide(L)'
;MSSSGSILAHPSSGGTALGERERLRALLLERRPALAGRLVAGPSGALVIPLAGGAGIEIGRMRRRGAPRWVVVAPDGDGARVCEPPTLSAVAREALRALDRAETGRPLRAVR
;
A
#
# COMPACT_ATOMS: atom_id res chain seq x y z
N MET A 1 -30.92 15.18 -34.82
CA MET A 1 -29.54 15.01 -35.30
C MET A 1 -28.62 15.12 -34.09
N SER A 2 -28.12 14.00 -33.59
CA SER A 2 -27.15 13.98 -32.48
C SER A 2 -25.86 13.35 -32.98
N SER A 3 -24.79 14.12 -32.90
CA SER A 3 -23.45 13.80 -33.37
C SER A 3 -22.78 12.77 -32.47
N SER A 4 -22.16 11.79 -33.13
CA SER A 4 -20.87 11.15 -32.89
C SER A 4 -20.13 11.43 -31.58
N GLY A 5 -19.66 10.35 -30.94
CA GLY A 5 -18.67 10.42 -29.86
C GLY A 5 -18.06 9.08 -29.51
N SER A 6 -17.26 8.54 -30.43
CA SER A 6 -16.23 7.51 -30.29
C SER A 6 -16.04 6.85 -28.92
N ILE A 7 -16.35 5.55 -28.83
CA ILE A 7 -15.95 4.66 -27.73
C ILE A 7 -14.44 4.46 -27.83
N LEU A 8 -13.66 5.38 -27.25
CA LEU A 8 -12.28 5.11 -26.91
C LEU A 8 -12.29 4.11 -25.75
N ALA A 9 -12.23 2.82 -26.11
CA ALA A 9 -11.87 1.74 -25.20
C ALA A 9 -10.51 2.05 -24.58
N HIS A 10 -10.51 2.65 -23.38
CA HIS A 10 -9.35 2.68 -22.53
C HIS A 10 -9.09 1.25 -22.02
N PRO A 11 -7.82 0.81 -21.87
CA PRO A 11 -7.51 -0.40 -21.14
C PRO A 11 -7.79 -0.15 -19.66
N SER A 12 -9.05 -0.31 -19.25
CA SER A 12 -9.46 -0.32 -17.86
C SER A 12 -9.02 -1.64 -17.23
N SER A 13 -7.71 -1.84 -17.04
CA SER A 13 -7.22 -2.84 -16.08
C SER A 13 -7.45 -2.39 -14.62
N GLY A 14 -8.14 -1.26 -14.41
CA GLY A 14 -8.35 -0.64 -13.11
C GLY A 14 -9.55 -1.22 -12.38
N GLY A 15 -9.28 -2.08 -11.39
CA GLY A 15 -10.26 -2.34 -10.34
C GLY A 15 -10.62 -1.05 -9.60
N THR A 16 -11.79 -1.03 -8.96
CA THR A 16 -12.14 0.07 -8.05
C THR A 16 -11.09 0.16 -6.93
N ALA A 17 -10.89 1.33 -6.32
CA ALA A 17 -9.96 1.49 -5.20
C ALA A 17 -10.25 0.47 -4.07
N LEU A 18 -11.54 0.19 -3.84
CA LEU A 18 -12.01 -0.84 -2.93
C LEU A 18 -11.56 -2.24 -3.36
N GLY A 19 -11.77 -2.62 -4.63
CA GLY A 19 -11.36 -3.94 -5.14
C GLY A 19 -9.84 -4.14 -5.12
N GLU A 20 -9.07 -3.10 -5.45
CA GLU A 20 -7.61 -3.13 -5.34
C GLU A 20 -7.15 -3.30 -3.87
N ARG A 21 -7.82 -2.62 -2.93
CA ARG A 21 -7.56 -2.76 -1.48
C ARG A 21 -7.83 -4.16 -0.98
N GLU A 22 -8.98 -4.74 -1.31
CA GLU A 22 -9.31 -6.11 -0.89
C GLU A 22 -8.35 -7.12 -1.52
N ARG A 23 -7.90 -6.88 -2.76
CA ARG A 23 -6.85 -7.69 -3.37
C ARG A 23 -5.51 -7.55 -2.65
N LEU A 24 -5.13 -6.36 -2.21
CA LEU A 24 -3.95 -6.15 -1.37
C LEU A 24 -4.07 -6.87 -0.03
N ARG A 25 -5.24 -6.77 0.64
CA ARG A 25 -5.53 -7.51 1.87
C ARG A 25 -5.36 -9.01 1.67
N ALA A 26 -5.96 -9.57 0.62
CA ALA A 26 -5.80 -10.99 0.29
C ALA A 26 -4.34 -11.38 0.06
N LEU A 27 -3.58 -10.59 -0.72
CA LEU A 27 -2.16 -10.86 -0.99
C LEU A 27 -1.28 -10.83 0.28
N LEU A 28 -1.58 -9.93 1.22
CA LEU A 28 -0.89 -9.87 2.51
C LEU A 28 -1.19 -11.11 3.36
N LEU A 29 -2.47 -11.49 3.44
CA LEU A 29 -2.92 -12.63 4.25
C LEU A 29 -2.48 -13.98 3.68
N GLU A 30 -2.43 -14.12 2.36
CA GLU A 30 -1.89 -15.30 1.68
C GLU A 30 -0.42 -15.55 2.07
N ARG A 31 0.37 -14.47 2.18
CA ARG A 31 1.81 -14.54 2.51
C ARG A 31 2.07 -14.61 4.01
N ARG A 32 1.25 -13.95 4.82
CA ARG A 32 1.42 -13.87 6.27
C ARG A 32 0.05 -13.95 6.98
N PRO A 33 -0.54 -15.16 7.11
CA PRO A 33 -1.88 -15.34 7.66
C PRO A 33 -2.06 -14.77 9.07
N ALA A 34 -0.99 -14.74 9.87
CA ALA A 34 -0.98 -14.15 11.22
C ALA A 34 -1.36 -12.66 11.25
N LEU A 35 -1.34 -11.95 10.12
CA LEU A 35 -1.78 -10.55 10.04
C LEU A 35 -3.31 -10.38 10.09
N ALA A 36 -4.10 -11.45 9.97
CA ALA A 36 -5.56 -11.37 9.90
C ALA A 36 -6.18 -10.57 11.07
N GLY A 37 -5.67 -10.78 12.29
CA GLY A 37 -6.13 -10.08 13.49
C GLY A 37 -5.46 -8.72 13.74
N ARG A 38 -4.44 -8.35 12.96
CA ARG A 38 -3.67 -7.10 13.12
C ARG A 38 -3.98 -6.06 12.06
N LEU A 39 -4.43 -6.49 10.88
CA LEU A 39 -4.61 -5.61 9.73
C LEU A 39 -5.88 -4.78 9.85
N VAL A 40 -5.73 -3.47 10.01
CA VAL A 40 -6.82 -2.50 10.17
C VAL A 40 -7.07 -1.78 8.84
N ALA A 41 -8.33 -1.50 8.51
CA ALA A 41 -8.67 -0.58 7.42
C ALA A 41 -8.91 0.82 7.99
N GLY A 42 -8.19 1.82 7.48
CA GLY A 42 -8.39 3.22 7.83
C GLY A 42 -9.58 3.85 7.10
N PRO A 43 -10.10 4.99 7.59
CA PRO A 43 -11.25 5.68 6.99
C PRO A 43 -10.99 6.19 5.55
N SER A 44 -9.72 6.39 5.19
CA SER A 44 -9.27 6.75 3.83
C SER A 44 -9.30 5.57 2.85
N GLY A 45 -9.61 4.36 3.31
CA GLY A 45 -9.46 3.13 2.55
C GLY A 45 -8.02 2.59 2.52
N ALA A 46 -7.10 3.14 3.32
CA ALA A 46 -5.79 2.56 3.53
C ALA A 46 -5.85 1.27 4.35
N LEU A 47 -4.87 0.39 4.18
CA LEU A 47 -4.61 -0.72 5.09
C LEU A 47 -3.46 -0.33 6.01
N VAL A 48 -3.60 -0.61 7.30
CA VAL A 48 -2.60 -0.31 8.31
C VAL A 48 -2.19 -1.59 9.00
N ILE A 49 -0.88 -1.80 9.12
CA ILE A 49 -0.27 -2.83 9.98
C ILE A 49 0.32 -2.10 11.19
N PRO A 50 -0.34 -2.17 12.36
CA PRO A 50 0.19 -1.57 13.57
C PRO A 50 1.53 -2.21 13.98
N LEU A 51 2.43 -1.35 14.45
CA LEU A 51 3.71 -1.72 15.06
C LEU A 51 3.67 -1.44 16.57
N ALA A 52 4.64 -2.00 17.30
CA ALA A 52 4.84 -1.63 18.70
C ALA A 52 5.21 -0.14 18.81
N GLY A 53 4.80 0.52 19.90
CA GLY A 53 5.11 1.95 20.14
C GLY A 53 4.21 2.94 19.41
N GLY A 54 3.06 2.50 18.87
CA GLY A 54 2.03 3.38 18.29
C GLY A 54 2.28 3.82 16.84
N ALA A 55 3.40 3.40 16.24
CA ALA A 55 3.66 3.56 14.81
C ALA A 55 2.91 2.51 13.97
N GLY A 56 2.91 2.68 12.64
CA GLY A 56 2.29 1.73 11.73
C GLY A 56 2.88 1.77 10.34
N ILE A 57 2.73 0.66 9.61
CA ILE A 57 2.97 0.62 8.16
C ILE A 57 1.63 0.87 7.48
N GLU A 58 1.56 1.93 6.69
CA GLU A 58 0.36 2.31 5.97
C GLU A 58 0.50 1.95 4.49
N ILE A 59 -0.56 1.37 3.93
CA ILE A 59 -0.69 1.05 2.52
C ILE A 59 -1.88 1.85 2.00
N GLY A 60 -1.57 2.97 1.35
CA GLY A 60 -2.55 3.95 0.92
C GLY A 60 -2.52 4.17 -0.59
N ARG A 61 -3.61 4.75 -1.11
CA ARG A 61 -3.69 5.18 -2.51
C ARG A 61 -3.51 6.69 -2.57
N MET A 62 -2.50 7.16 -3.30
CA MET A 62 -2.16 8.57 -3.41
C MET A 62 -1.94 8.97 -4.87
N ARG A 63 -2.13 10.25 -5.20
CA ARG A 63 -1.72 10.78 -6.51
C ARG A 63 -0.20 10.94 -6.53
N ARG A 64 0.45 10.28 -7.50
CA ARG A 64 1.89 10.40 -7.76
C ARG A 64 2.08 10.69 -9.24
N ARG A 65 2.76 11.80 -9.56
CA ARG A 65 2.98 12.26 -10.94
C ARG A 65 1.69 12.28 -11.77
N GLY A 66 0.60 12.79 -11.17
CA GLY A 66 -0.71 12.91 -11.82
C GLY A 66 -1.60 11.65 -11.83
N ALA A 67 -1.05 10.46 -11.56
CA ALA A 67 -1.78 9.20 -11.59
C ALA A 67 -2.03 8.64 -10.17
N PRO A 68 -3.15 7.96 -9.91
CA PRO A 68 -3.35 7.24 -8.65
C PRO A 68 -2.39 6.05 -8.58
N ARG A 69 -1.64 5.96 -7.48
CA ARG A 69 -0.69 4.88 -7.18
C ARG A 69 -0.91 4.37 -5.76
N TRP A 70 -0.74 3.07 -5.58
CA TRP A 70 -0.61 2.48 -4.25
C TRP A 70 0.80 2.69 -3.73
N VAL A 71 0.92 3.10 -2.49
CA VAL A 71 2.19 3.37 -1.82
C VAL A 71 2.26 2.63 -0.51
N VAL A 72 3.48 2.35 -0.06
CA VAL A 72 3.77 1.86 1.28
C VAL A 72 4.49 2.97 2.02
N VAL A 73 3.95 3.38 3.15
CA VAL A 73 4.57 4.31 4.09
C VAL A 73 5.00 3.52 5.31
N ALA A 74 6.28 3.60 5.66
CA ALA A 74 6.83 2.91 6.81
C ALA A 74 7.74 3.85 7.61
N PRO A 75 7.82 3.69 8.94
CA PRO A 75 8.77 4.45 9.76
C PRO A 75 10.23 4.22 9.29
N ASP A 76 11.01 5.30 9.27
CA ASP A 76 12.42 5.32 8.87
C ASP A 76 13.18 6.37 9.70
N GLY A 77 13.88 5.92 10.76
CA GLY A 77 14.50 6.80 11.75
C GLY A 77 13.45 7.67 12.45
N ASP A 78 13.68 8.99 12.45
CA ASP A 78 12.74 9.99 12.99
C ASP A 78 11.64 10.39 11.99
N GLY A 79 11.63 9.78 10.80
CA GLY A 79 10.73 10.12 9.71
C GLY A 79 9.97 8.91 9.17
N ALA A 80 9.47 9.08 7.94
CA ALA A 80 8.78 8.03 7.21
C ALA A 80 9.33 7.93 5.79
N ARG A 81 9.47 6.69 5.32
CA ARG A 81 9.82 6.38 3.94
C ARG A 81 8.56 6.01 3.17
N VAL A 82 8.39 6.64 2.00
CA VAL A 82 7.32 6.31 1.06
C VAL A 82 7.90 5.56 -0.13
N CYS A 83 7.40 4.35 -0.37
CA CYS A 83 7.73 3.53 -1.53
C CYS A 83 6.53 3.49 -2.49
N GLU A 84 6.80 3.54 -3.80
CA GLU A 84 5.78 3.46 -4.87
C GLU A 84 5.99 2.20 -5.74
N PRO A 85 5.68 0.98 -5.25
CA PRO A 85 5.85 -0.21 -6.06
C PRO A 85 4.88 -0.23 -7.26
N PRO A 86 5.31 -0.76 -8.42
CA PRO A 86 4.56 -0.64 -9.67
C PRO A 86 3.30 -1.51 -9.74
N THR A 87 3.16 -2.52 -8.85
CA THR A 87 2.06 -3.49 -8.87
C THR A 87 1.57 -3.81 -7.45
N LEU A 88 0.32 -4.25 -7.30
CA LEU A 88 -0.24 -4.63 -5.99
C LEU A 88 0.56 -5.74 -5.30
N SER A 89 1.06 -6.73 -6.04
CA SER A 89 1.93 -7.78 -5.50
C SER A 89 3.26 -7.22 -4.99
N ALA A 90 3.81 -6.20 -5.67
CA ALA A 90 5.02 -5.52 -5.21
C ALA A 90 4.76 -4.63 -3.98
N VAL A 91 3.58 -4.01 -3.89
CA VAL A 91 3.12 -3.28 -2.70
C VAL A 91 3.03 -4.22 -1.50
N ALA A 92 2.36 -5.36 -1.64
CA ALA A 92 2.25 -6.36 -0.57
C ALA A 92 3.64 -6.84 -0.11
N ARG A 93 4.55 -7.13 -1.05
CA ARG A 93 5.92 -7.53 -0.74
C ARG A 93 6.70 -6.45 0.01
N GLU A 94 6.58 -5.20 -0.40
CA GLU A 94 7.27 -4.08 0.24
C GLU A 94 6.75 -3.82 1.66
N ALA A 95 5.43 -3.91 1.88
CA ALA A 95 4.83 -3.80 3.20
C ALA A 95 5.33 -4.89 4.15
N LEU A 96 5.42 -6.15 3.70
CA LEU A 96 5.96 -7.25 4.50
C LEU A 96 7.46 -7.06 4.78
N ARG A 97 8.24 -6.59 3.80
CA ARG A 97 9.66 -6.25 4.03
C ARG A 97 9.84 -5.11 5.03
N ALA A 98 8.96 -4.12 5.02
CA ALA A 98 8.96 -3.05 6.02
C ALA A 98 8.61 -3.60 7.41
N LEU A 99 7.64 -4.51 7.48
CA LEU A 99 7.24 -5.17 8.73
C LEU A 99 8.38 -6.00 9.31
N ASP A 100 9.04 -6.82 8.49
CA ASP A 100 10.16 -7.66 8.94
C ASP A 100 11.33 -6.79 9.45
N ARG A 101 11.60 -5.65 8.80
CA ARG A 101 12.61 -4.67 9.28
C ARG A 101 12.23 -4.07 10.63
N ALA A 102 10.97 -3.71 10.82
CA ALA A 102 10.48 -3.16 12.08
C ALA A 102 10.51 -4.21 13.21
N GLU A 103 10.12 -5.45 12.93
CA GLU A 103 10.09 -6.55 13.91
C GLU A 103 11.49 -7.04 14.29
N THR A 104 12.48 -6.96 13.40
CA THR A 104 13.87 -7.37 13.67
C THR A 104 14.71 -6.32 14.39
N GLY A 105 14.17 -5.14 14.70
CA GLY A 105 14.83 -4.13 15.53
C GLY A 105 16.08 -3.49 14.89
N ARG A 106 16.21 -3.52 13.57
CA ARG A 106 17.30 -2.83 12.87
C ARG A 106 16.83 -1.42 12.46
N PRO A 107 17.20 -0.34 13.18
CA PRO A 107 16.93 1.01 12.70
C PRO A 107 17.66 1.21 11.36
N LEU A 108 16.96 1.79 10.39
CA LEU A 108 17.57 2.33 9.17
C LEU A 108 18.52 3.44 9.62
N ARG A 109 19.83 3.16 9.61
CA ARG A 109 20.83 4.16 10.00
C ARG A 109 20.78 5.32 9.01
N ALA A 110 20.31 6.48 9.48
CA ALA A 110 20.62 7.75 8.86
C ALA A 110 22.14 7.96 8.93
N VAL A 111 22.78 8.05 7.77
CA VAL A 111 24.13 8.59 7.67
C VAL A 111 23.98 10.11 7.78
N ARG A 112 24.64 10.68 8.79
CA ARG A 112 24.77 12.13 8.97
C ARG A 112 25.61 12.75 7.88
#